data_AF-A0AA37S7N5-F1
#
_entry.id   AF-A0AA37S7N5-F1
#
_cell.length_a   1.000
_cell.length_b   1.000
_cell.length_c   1.000
_cell.angle_alpha   90.00
_cell.angle_beta   90.00
_cell.angle_gamma   90.00
#
_symmetry.space_group_name_H-M   'P 1'
#
loop_
_entity.id
_entity.type
_entity.pdbx_description
1 polymer ?
#
loop_
_entity_poly.entity_id
_entity_poly.type
_entity_poly.pdbx_seq_one_letter_code
_entity_poly.pdbx_strand_id
1 'polypeptide(L)'
;MTPVIKIKTLLEVLRAMKASELQNIFIDELKVLLPDWRFVKSQRQFKRVEEGVVWLFHINCINHLDDFDAVADVAVEFKSGKENICIVGAELGNIEGVGQKRFSVTSATEAKSSAERMLCYFKAHGMPFLRKYSNPVDVISTLKQGGKEAMLISPLLNQHPEQINRLTNFYGVSI
;
A
#
# COMPACT_ATOMS: atom_id res chain seq x y z
N MET A 1 -18.13 -9.87 51.20
CA MET A 1 -18.38 -9.95 49.74
C MET A 1 -17.29 -9.17 49.02
N THR A 2 -16.33 -9.90 48.48
CA THR A 2 -15.07 -9.39 47.90
C THR A 2 -15.28 -9.06 46.42
N PRO A 3 -14.66 -8.00 45.84
CA PRO A 3 -14.99 -7.53 44.50
C PRO A 3 -14.37 -8.43 43.42
N VAL A 4 -15.09 -9.48 43.03
CA VAL A 4 -14.72 -10.39 41.93
C VAL A 4 -14.78 -9.68 40.56
N ILE A 5 -15.52 -8.58 40.46
CA ILE A 5 -15.78 -7.88 39.19
C ILE A 5 -14.56 -7.09 38.68
N LYS A 6 -13.69 -6.55 39.54
CA LYS A 6 -12.50 -5.77 39.12
C LYS A 6 -11.34 -6.62 38.58
N ILE A 7 -11.23 -7.89 39.01
CA ILE A 7 -10.11 -8.78 38.63
C ILE A 7 -10.28 -9.30 37.20
N LYS A 8 -11.52 -9.55 36.76
CA LYS A 8 -11.81 -10.06 35.42
C LYS A 8 -11.43 -9.05 34.33
N THR A 9 -11.73 -7.77 34.56
CA THR A 9 -11.37 -6.66 33.66
C THR A 9 -9.85 -6.44 33.62
N LEU A 10 -9.16 -6.56 34.76
CA LEU A 10 -7.70 -6.41 34.80
C LEU A 10 -6.98 -7.58 34.07
N LEU A 11 -7.50 -8.80 34.18
CA LEU A 11 -7.01 -9.98 33.46
C LEU A 11 -7.31 -9.91 31.96
N GLU A 12 -8.45 -9.33 31.56
CA GLU A 12 -8.79 -9.08 30.15
C GLU A 12 -7.87 -8.01 29.53
N VAL A 13 -7.55 -6.95 30.27
CA VAL A 13 -6.55 -5.95 29.86
C VAL A 13 -5.13 -6.54 29.82
N LEU A 14 -4.75 -7.40 30.76
CA LEU A 14 -3.45 -8.10 30.76
C LEU A 14 -3.36 -9.19 29.67
N ARG A 15 -4.49 -9.64 29.10
CA ARG A 15 -4.57 -10.60 27.99
C ARG A 15 -4.86 -9.94 26.64
N ALA A 16 -5.03 -8.63 26.60
CA ALA A 16 -5.21 -7.92 25.35
C ALA A 16 -3.96 -8.15 24.48
N MET A 17 -4.18 -8.60 23.25
CA MET A 17 -3.09 -8.84 22.31
C MET A 17 -2.38 -7.53 22.04
N LYS A 18 -1.05 -7.57 21.98
CA LYS A 18 -0.27 -6.39 21.62
C LYS A 18 -0.58 -6.02 20.16
N ALA A 19 -0.53 -4.73 19.84
CA ALA A 19 -0.68 -4.25 18.46
C ALA A 19 0.27 -4.96 17.48
N SER A 20 1.47 -5.36 17.92
CA SER A 20 2.42 -6.14 17.11
C SER A 20 1.94 -7.57 16.79
N GLU A 21 1.21 -8.21 17.70
CA GLU A 21 0.61 -9.53 17.46
C GLU A 21 -0.55 -9.42 16.48
N LEU A 22 -1.38 -8.37 16.61
CA LEU A 22 -2.45 -8.06 15.67
C LEU A 22 -1.90 -7.76 14.26
N GLN A 23 -0.78 -7.03 14.16
CA GLN A 23 -0.10 -6.77 12.89
C GLN A 23 0.39 -8.05 12.22
N ASN A 24 0.93 -9.00 13.00
CA ASN A 24 1.38 -10.28 12.44
C ASN A 24 0.19 -11.06 11.85
N ILE A 25 -0.93 -11.14 12.58
CA ILE A 25 -2.15 -11.80 12.09
C ILE A 25 -2.65 -11.12 10.80
N PHE A 26 -2.72 -9.79 10.79
CA PHE A 26 -3.17 -9.01 9.64
C PHE A 26 -2.28 -9.27 8.40
N ILE A 27 -0.95 -9.22 8.57
CA ILE A 27 0.00 -9.44 7.48
C ILE A 27 0.00 -10.90 7.02
N ASP A 28 -0.12 -11.86 7.93
CA ASP A 28 -0.19 -13.28 7.58
C ASP A 28 -1.46 -13.61 6.80
N GLU A 29 -2.60 -13.00 7.16
CA GLU A 29 -3.83 -13.09 6.37
C GLU A 29 -3.63 -12.51 4.96
N LEU A 30 -3.02 -11.32 4.83
CA LEU A 30 -2.73 -10.74 3.51
C LEU A 30 -1.83 -11.63 2.65
N LYS A 31 -0.86 -12.36 3.23
CA LYS A 31 -0.03 -13.33 2.50
C LYS A 31 -0.85 -14.48 1.93
N VAL A 32 -1.80 -15.00 2.71
CA VAL A 32 -2.72 -16.05 2.25
C VAL A 32 -3.59 -15.53 1.12
N LEU A 33 -4.09 -14.29 1.24
CA LEU A 33 -5.00 -13.71 0.25
C LEU A 33 -4.31 -13.19 -1.03
N LEU A 34 -2.98 -13.01 -1.00
CA LEU A 34 -2.15 -12.55 -2.13
C LEU A 34 -1.07 -13.59 -2.49
N PRO A 35 -1.44 -14.81 -2.91
CA PRO A 35 -0.49 -15.91 -3.13
C PRO A 35 0.53 -15.63 -4.25
N ASP A 36 0.15 -14.82 -5.25
CA ASP A 36 1.01 -14.45 -6.38
C ASP A 36 1.94 -13.27 -6.07
N TRP A 37 1.91 -12.76 -4.83
CA TRP A 37 2.72 -11.62 -4.41
C TRP A 37 3.76 -12.06 -3.38
N ARG A 38 5.02 -11.73 -3.66
CA ARG A 38 6.10 -12.00 -2.71
C ARG A 38 6.11 -10.93 -1.62
N PHE A 39 5.89 -11.33 -0.38
CA PHE A 39 6.04 -10.43 0.76
C PHE A 39 7.51 -10.18 1.12
N VAL A 40 7.89 -8.91 1.26
CA VAL A 40 9.22 -8.45 1.68
C VAL A 40 9.11 -7.84 3.07
N LYS A 41 9.44 -8.64 4.09
CA LYS A 41 9.22 -8.28 5.51
C LYS A 41 9.88 -6.98 5.94
N SER A 42 11.13 -6.72 5.52
CA SER A 42 11.88 -5.52 5.92
C SER A 42 11.26 -4.22 5.43
N GLN A 43 10.45 -4.27 4.37
CA GLN A 43 9.79 -3.13 3.77
C GLN A 43 8.27 -3.15 3.97
N ARG A 44 7.74 -4.21 4.61
CA ARG A 44 6.30 -4.44 4.81
C ARG A 44 5.49 -4.25 3.53
N GLN A 45 5.98 -4.82 2.44
CA GLN A 45 5.36 -4.69 1.12
C GLN A 45 5.20 -6.03 0.43
N PHE A 46 4.16 -6.12 -0.38
CA PHE A 46 3.95 -7.18 -1.35
C PHE A 46 4.52 -6.72 -2.68
N LYS A 47 5.32 -7.59 -3.32
CA LYS A 47 5.96 -7.33 -4.61
C LYS A 47 5.53 -8.37 -5.64
N ARG A 48 5.12 -7.92 -6.81
CA ARG A 48 4.87 -8.73 -8.00
C ARG A 48 5.63 -8.12 -9.17
N VAL A 49 6.02 -8.96 -10.14
CA VAL A 49 6.61 -8.49 -11.40
C VAL A 49 5.63 -8.86 -12.50
N GLU A 50 5.25 -7.88 -13.31
CA GLU A 50 4.32 -8.01 -14.42
C GLU A 50 4.97 -7.37 -15.66
N GLU A 51 5.18 -8.15 -16.72
CA GLU A 51 5.73 -7.65 -18.02
C GLU A 51 7.02 -6.81 -17.89
N GLY A 52 7.90 -7.17 -16.93
CA GLY A 52 9.17 -6.46 -16.69
C GLY A 52 9.06 -5.23 -15.80
N VAL A 53 7.85 -4.88 -15.36
CA VAL A 53 7.57 -3.79 -14.42
C VAL A 53 7.32 -4.35 -13.02
N VAL A 54 7.79 -3.66 -11.99
CA VAL A 54 7.56 -4.08 -10.61
C VAL A 54 6.31 -3.42 -10.06
N TRP A 55 5.39 -4.22 -9.53
CA TRP A 55 4.27 -3.73 -8.75
C TRP A 55 4.55 -3.90 -7.26
N LEU A 56 4.24 -2.85 -6.52
CA LEU A 56 4.37 -2.79 -5.08
C LEU A 56 3.00 -2.49 -4.47
N PHE A 57 2.72 -3.19 -3.37
CA PHE A 57 1.60 -2.92 -2.49
C PHE A 57 2.16 -2.84 -1.06
N HIS A 58 2.37 -1.61 -0.57
CA HIS A 58 2.95 -1.38 0.76
C HIS A 58 1.86 -1.28 1.80
N ILE A 59 2.16 -1.83 2.98
CA ILE A 59 1.29 -1.73 4.15
C ILE A 59 2.01 -0.90 5.18
N ASN A 60 1.33 0.10 5.71
CA ASN A 60 1.79 0.87 6.86
C ASN A 60 0.81 0.67 8.03
N CYS A 61 1.33 0.67 9.26
CA CYS A 61 0.51 0.53 10.47
C CYS A 61 0.71 1.75 11.35
N ILE A 62 -0.38 2.47 11.59
CA ILE A 62 -0.43 3.61 12.51
C ILE A 62 -0.81 3.02 13.87
N ASN A 63 0.19 2.88 14.73
CA ASN A 63 0.02 2.22 16.03
C ASN A 63 -0.69 3.15 17.02
N HIS A 64 -1.62 2.58 17.78
CA HIS A 64 -2.16 3.16 18.99
C HIS A 64 -1.69 2.32 20.20
N LEU A 65 -2.30 2.53 21.37
CA LEU A 65 -1.87 1.86 22.61
C LEU A 65 -2.05 0.33 22.51
N ASP A 66 -3.23 -0.11 22.09
CA ASP A 66 -3.64 -1.51 22.08
C ASP A 66 -4.06 -2.04 20.69
N ASP A 67 -4.19 -1.13 19.72
CA ASP A 67 -4.66 -1.43 18.36
C ASP A 67 -3.82 -0.67 17.30
N PHE A 68 -4.23 -0.79 16.03
CA PHE A 68 -3.64 0.01 14.96
C PHE A 68 -4.63 0.24 13.82
N ASP A 69 -4.37 1.29 13.05
CA ASP A 69 -4.96 1.45 11.72
C ASP A 69 -3.98 0.97 10.65
N ALA A 70 -4.41 0.05 9.79
CA ALA A 70 -3.67 -0.28 8.58
C ALA A 70 -4.01 0.73 7.48
N VAL A 71 -2.99 1.19 6.77
CA VAL A 71 -3.12 1.99 5.54
C VAL A 71 -2.26 1.36 4.47
N ALA A 72 -2.58 1.62 3.20
CA ALA A 72 -1.83 1.01 2.13
C ALA A 72 -1.71 1.91 0.90
N ASP A 73 -0.62 1.69 0.18
CA ASP A 73 -0.26 2.41 -1.03
C ASP A 73 0.22 1.42 -2.10
N VAL A 74 0.10 1.84 -3.35
CA VAL A 74 0.51 1.07 -4.52
C VAL A 74 1.53 1.86 -5.31
N ALA A 75 2.51 1.16 -5.88
CA ALA A 75 3.49 1.78 -6.73
C ALA A 75 3.92 0.87 -7.90
N VAL A 76 4.30 1.52 -8.98
CA VAL A 76 4.91 0.92 -10.17
C VAL A 76 6.37 1.36 -10.21
N GLU A 77 7.30 0.42 -10.22
CA GLU A 77 8.72 0.71 -10.48
C GLU A 77 9.14 0.26 -11.88
N PHE A 78 9.63 1.23 -12.66
CA PHE A 78 10.34 1.00 -13.91
C PHE A 78 11.82 0.81 -13.63
N LYS A 79 12.40 -0.30 -14.09
CA LYS A 79 13.78 -0.67 -13.78
C LYS A 79 14.56 -1.09 -15.02
N SER A 80 15.85 -0.78 -15.02
CA SER A 80 16.85 -1.35 -15.94
C SER A 80 17.90 -2.08 -15.11
N GLY A 81 17.80 -3.41 -15.04
CA GLY A 81 18.64 -4.21 -14.14
C GLY A 81 18.49 -3.77 -12.67
N LYS A 82 19.56 -3.19 -12.10
CA LYS A 82 19.57 -2.69 -10.71
C LYS A 82 19.12 -1.23 -10.59
N GLU A 83 19.13 -0.48 -11.69
CA GLU A 83 18.79 0.94 -11.71
C GLU A 83 17.28 1.15 -11.66
N ASN A 84 16.84 2.12 -10.87
CA ASN A 84 15.46 2.61 -10.85
C ASN A 84 15.34 3.77 -11.83
N ILE A 85 14.58 3.56 -12.91
CA ILE A 85 14.34 4.58 -13.93
C ILE A 85 13.32 5.60 -13.40
N CYS A 86 12.19 5.08 -12.93
CA CYS A 86 11.09 5.88 -12.42
C CYS A 86 10.26 5.04 -11.44
N ILE A 87 9.69 5.71 -10.43
CA ILE A 87 8.67 5.14 -9.57
C ILE A 87 7.51 6.12 -9.53
N VAL A 88 6.31 5.59 -9.73
CA VAL A 88 5.06 6.32 -9.55
C VAL A 88 4.14 5.52 -8.65
N GLY A 89 3.38 6.20 -7.79
CA GLY A 89 2.56 5.51 -6.81
C GLY A 89 1.63 6.45 -6.07
N ALA A 90 0.65 5.86 -5.40
CA ALA A 90 -0.37 6.58 -4.67
C ALA A 90 -0.87 5.77 -3.48
N GLU A 91 -1.27 6.47 -2.41
CA GLU A 91 -2.04 5.87 -1.33
C GLU A 91 -3.44 5.48 -1.84
N LEU A 92 -3.97 4.33 -1.39
CA LEU A 92 -5.18 3.74 -1.96
C LEU A 92 -6.41 4.65 -1.88
N GLY A 93 -6.63 5.32 -0.75
CA GLY A 93 -7.77 6.23 -0.60
C GLY A 93 -7.61 7.53 -1.41
N ASN A 94 -6.38 8.00 -1.62
CA ASN A 94 -6.11 9.12 -2.52
C ASN A 94 -6.45 8.79 -3.99
N ILE A 95 -6.36 7.52 -4.41
CA ILE A 95 -6.81 7.09 -5.75
C ILE A 95 -8.33 7.30 -5.91
N GLU A 96 -9.11 7.07 -4.86
CA GLU A 96 -10.55 7.35 -4.84
C GLU A 96 -10.88 8.83 -4.58
N GLY A 97 -9.88 9.64 -4.19
CA GLY A 97 -10.06 11.04 -3.82
C GLY A 97 -10.68 11.26 -2.44
N VAL A 98 -10.67 10.23 -1.57
CA VAL A 98 -11.24 10.30 -0.21
C VAL A 98 -10.21 10.62 0.88
N GLY A 99 -8.97 10.89 0.50
CA GLY A 99 -7.85 11.00 1.43
C GLY A 99 -7.36 9.63 1.91
N GLN A 100 -6.57 9.59 2.97
CA GLN A 100 -6.03 8.34 3.50
C GLN A 100 -7.14 7.36 3.93
N LYS A 101 -7.15 6.15 3.35
CA LYS A 101 -8.09 5.10 3.75
C LYS A 101 -7.50 4.25 4.87
N ARG A 102 -8.18 4.22 6.01
CA ARG A 102 -7.78 3.44 7.19
C ARG A 102 -8.62 2.18 7.35
N PHE A 103 -7.95 1.10 7.74
CA PHE A 103 -8.56 -0.19 8.08
C PHE A 103 -8.20 -0.52 9.53
N SER A 104 -9.09 -0.19 10.45
CA SER A 104 -8.86 -0.38 11.89
C SER A 104 -8.78 -1.86 12.27
N VAL A 105 -7.91 -2.19 13.22
CA VAL A 105 -7.67 -3.54 13.70
C VAL A 105 -7.55 -3.53 15.23
N THR A 106 -8.63 -3.88 15.92
CA THR A 106 -8.68 -3.88 17.40
C THR A 106 -8.63 -5.30 18.00
N SER A 107 -8.75 -6.34 17.18
CA SER A 107 -8.76 -7.73 17.62
C SER A 107 -8.24 -8.69 16.55
N ALA A 108 -7.97 -9.94 16.92
CA ALA A 108 -7.52 -10.98 15.98
C ALA A 108 -8.55 -11.26 14.87
N THR A 109 -9.85 -11.27 15.22
CA THR A 109 -10.94 -11.43 14.25
C THR A 109 -10.99 -10.24 13.30
N GLU A 110 -10.86 -9.02 13.84
CA GLU A 110 -10.80 -7.82 13.03
C GLU A 110 -9.58 -7.80 12.13
N ALA A 111 -8.41 -8.25 12.59
CA ALA A 111 -7.20 -8.32 11.77
C ALA A 111 -7.44 -9.08 10.46
N LYS A 112 -8.14 -10.22 10.52
CA LYS A 112 -8.49 -10.99 9.31
C LYS A 112 -9.50 -10.25 8.43
N SER A 113 -10.61 -9.83 9.01
CA SER A 113 -11.66 -9.14 8.24
C SER A 113 -11.17 -7.80 7.63
N SER A 114 -10.26 -7.10 8.31
CA SER A 114 -9.64 -5.86 7.83
C SER A 114 -8.67 -6.13 6.69
N ALA A 115 -7.93 -7.24 6.73
CA ALA A 115 -7.09 -7.68 5.62
C ALA A 115 -7.95 -8.01 4.37
N GLU A 116 -9.07 -8.70 4.54
CA GLU A 116 -10.02 -8.98 3.46
C GLU A 116 -10.60 -7.67 2.87
N ARG A 117 -11.05 -6.74 3.72
CA ARG A 117 -11.56 -5.43 3.27
C ARG A 117 -10.49 -4.63 2.54
N MET A 118 -9.26 -4.62 3.04
CA MET A 118 -8.14 -3.98 2.37
C MET A 118 -7.86 -4.61 1.01
N LEU A 119 -7.92 -5.94 0.90
CA LEU A 119 -7.75 -6.62 -0.37
C LEU A 119 -8.87 -6.28 -1.36
N CYS A 120 -10.13 -6.24 -0.91
CA CYS A 120 -11.24 -5.81 -1.76
C CYS A 120 -11.00 -4.40 -2.30
N TYR A 121 -10.56 -3.48 -1.45
CA TYR A 121 -10.26 -2.10 -1.84
C TYR A 121 -9.04 -2.00 -2.78
N PHE A 122 -7.97 -2.77 -2.50
CA PHE A 122 -6.82 -2.90 -3.39
C PHE A 122 -7.23 -3.45 -4.77
N LYS A 123 -8.07 -4.48 -4.83
CA LYS A 123 -8.57 -5.04 -6.09
C LYS A 123 -9.42 -4.03 -6.87
N ALA A 124 -10.25 -3.25 -6.17
CA ALA A 124 -11.14 -2.27 -6.78
C ALA A 124 -10.40 -1.02 -7.30
N HIS A 125 -9.38 -0.54 -6.58
CA HIS A 125 -8.73 0.75 -6.88
C HIS A 125 -7.24 0.63 -7.20
N GLY A 126 -6.49 -0.15 -6.41
CA GLY A 126 -5.05 -0.32 -6.58
C GLY A 126 -4.67 -1.12 -7.83
N MET A 127 -5.37 -2.20 -8.13
CA MET A 127 -5.09 -3.02 -9.32
C MET A 127 -5.32 -2.27 -10.63
N PRO A 128 -6.43 -1.51 -10.83
CA PRO A 128 -6.57 -0.63 -11.99
C PRO A 128 -5.46 0.43 -12.10
N PHE A 129 -5.06 1.05 -10.97
CA PHE A 129 -3.96 1.99 -10.94
C PHE A 129 -2.65 1.36 -11.42
N LEU A 130 -2.29 0.21 -10.87
CA LEU A 130 -1.06 -0.51 -11.23
C LEU A 130 -1.06 -0.88 -12.71
N ARG A 131 -2.18 -1.36 -13.24
CA ARG A 131 -2.32 -1.71 -14.66
C ARG A 131 -2.15 -0.49 -15.57
N LYS A 132 -2.85 0.62 -15.28
CA LYS A 132 -2.74 1.87 -16.06
C LYS A 132 -1.30 2.36 -16.08
N TYR A 133 -0.69 2.52 -14.92
CA TYR A 133 0.63 3.13 -14.81
C TYR A 133 1.79 2.17 -15.02
N SER A 134 1.53 0.91 -15.40
CA SER A 134 2.57 0.02 -15.93
C SER A 134 3.02 0.41 -17.34
N ASN A 135 2.20 1.16 -18.07
CA ASN A 135 2.56 1.67 -19.37
C ASN A 135 3.32 3.01 -19.23
N PRO A 136 4.57 3.10 -19.68
CA PRO A 136 5.34 4.35 -19.58
C PRO A 136 4.71 5.50 -20.35
N VAL A 137 3.95 5.23 -21.43
CA VAL A 137 3.22 6.26 -22.20
C VAL A 137 2.18 6.95 -21.32
N ASP A 138 1.41 6.18 -20.55
CA ASP A 138 0.38 6.70 -19.65
C ASP A 138 1.00 7.55 -18.53
N VAL A 139 2.15 7.13 -17.99
CA VAL A 139 2.88 7.90 -16.99
C VAL A 139 3.38 9.23 -17.57
N ILE A 140 4.07 9.21 -18.72
CA ILE A 140 4.60 10.42 -19.35
C ILE A 140 3.46 11.39 -19.70
N SER A 141 2.38 10.89 -20.30
CA SER A 141 1.22 11.70 -20.67
C SER A 141 0.61 12.39 -19.44
N THR A 142 0.41 11.63 -18.36
CA THR A 142 -0.12 12.15 -17.09
C THR A 142 0.79 13.22 -16.49
N LEU A 143 2.10 12.98 -16.41
CA LEU A 143 3.05 13.95 -15.87
C LEU A 143 3.14 15.22 -16.73
N LYS A 144 3.10 15.11 -18.07
CA LYS A 144 3.08 16.25 -19.00
C LYS A 144 1.81 17.09 -18.85
N GLN A 145 0.66 16.44 -18.69
CA GLN A 145 -0.62 17.12 -18.49
C GLN A 145 -0.66 17.89 -17.17
N GLY A 146 0.04 17.40 -16.15
CA GLY A 146 0.10 18.04 -14.84
C GLY A 146 -1.21 17.93 -14.06
N GLY A 147 -1.41 18.84 -13.11
CA GLY A 147 -2.64 18.90 -12.31
C GLY A 147 -2.76 17.76 -11.28
N LYS A 148 -4.00 17.49 -10.86
CA LYS A 148 -4.28 16.58 -9.73
C LYS A 148 -3.81 15.15 -9.97
N GLU A 149 -3.93 14.65 -11.19
CA GLU A 149 -3.55 13.27 -11.51
C GLU A 149 -2.03 13.09 -11.55
N ALA A 150 -1.29 14.06 -12.12
CA ALA A 150 0.16 14.07 -12.03
C ALA A 150 0.65 14.11 -10.57
N MET A 151 0.02 14.95 -9.75
CA MET A 151 0.33 15.08 -8.32
C MET A 151 -0.03 13.82 -7.52
N LEU A 152 -1.03 13.06 -7.97
CA LEU A 152 -1.42 11.80 -7.35
C LEU A 152 -0.32 10.74 -7.54
N ILE A 153 0.23 10.63 -8.76
CA ILE A 153 1.19 9.57 -9.11
C ILE A 153 2.64 9.94 -8.78
N SER A 154 2.93 11.24 -8.71
CA SER A 154 4.24 11.81 -8.36
C SER A 154 4.02 13.17 -7.69
N PRO A 155 4.06 13.28 -6.35
CA PRO A 155 3.70 14.52 -5.67
C PRO A 155 4.77 15.62 -5.74
N LEU A 156 5.97 15.32 -6.25
CA LEU A 156 7.09 16.25 -6.31
C LEU A 156 7.21 16.86 -7.71
N LEU A 157 6.56 18.01 -7.92
CA LEU A 157 6.54 18.72 -9.22
C LEU A 157 7.93 18.95 -9.82
N ASN A 158 8.92 19.27 -8.98
CA ASN A 158 10.29 19.49 -9.41
C ASN A 158 10.98 18.22 -9.95
N GLN A 159 10.43 17.03 -9.72
CA GLN A 159 10.93 15.76 -10.24
C GLN A 159 10.27 15.35 -11.56
N HIS A 160 9.13 15.94 -11.93
CA HIS A 160 8.38 15.55 -13.14
C HIS A 160 9.22 15.64 -14.41
N PRO A 161 9.97 16.73 -14.67
CA PRO A 161 10.77 16.83 -15.91
C PRO A 161 11.79 15.69 -16.03
N GLU A 162 12.46 15.34 -14.92
CA GLU A 162 13.45 14.27 -14.90
C GLU A 162 12.80 12.89 -15.07
N GLN A 163 11.66 12.64 -14.43
CA GLN A 163 10.91 11.40 -14.61
C GLN A 163 10.45 11.22 -16.06
N ILE A 164 9.93 12.28 -16.68
CA ILE A 164 9.54 12.30 -18.10
C ILE A 164 10.75 11.99 -18.99
N ASN A 165 11.87 12.67 -18.78
CA ASN A 165 13.09 12.49 -19.57
C ASN A 165 13.61 11.06 -19.48
N ARG A 166 13.71 10.49 -18.28
CA ARG A 166 14.18 9.11 -18.06
C ARG A 166 13.30 8.08 -18.76
N LEU A 167 11.97 8.19 -18.61
CA LEU A 167 11.04 7.27 -19.25
C LEU A 167 11.06 7.41 -20.78
N THR A 168 11.11 8.65 -21.28
CA THR A 168 11.20 8.94 -22.73
C THR A 168 12.46 8.33 -23.33
N ASN A 169 13.62 8.58 -22.72
CA ASN A 169 14.91 8.10 -23.22
C ASN A 169 15.02 6.57 -23.16
N PHE A 170 14.49 5.95 -22.10
CA PHE A 170 14.60 4.49 -21.92
C PHE A 170 13.62 3.71 -22.81
N TYR A 171 12.37 4.17 -22.92
CA TYR A 171 11.33 3.45 -23.66
C TYR A 171 11.12 3.97 -25.09
N GLY A 172 11.83 5.01 -25.52
CA GLY A 172 11.70 5.59 -26.86
C GLY A 172 10.34 6.25 -27.11
N VAL A 173 9.68 6.70 -26.05
CA VAL A 173 8.30 7.24 -26.12
C VAL A 173 8.35 8.71 -26.55
N SER A 174 7.86 9.02 -27.75
CA SER A 174 7.58 10.40 -28.19
C SER A 174 6.07 10.65 -28.08
N ILE A 175 5.66 11.52 -27.16
CA ILE A 175 4.27 12.00 -27.00
C ILE A 175 4.22 13.50 -27.24
#